data_AF-A0A0G4GTH2-F1
#
_entry.id   AF-A0A0G4GTH2-F1
#
_cell.length_a   1.000
_cell.length_b   1.000
_cell.length_c   1.000
_cell.angle_alpha   90.00
_cell.angle_beta   90.00
_cell.angle_gamma   90.00
#
_symmetry.space_group_name_H-M   'P 1'
#
loop_
_entity.id
_entity.type
_entity.pdbx_description
1 polymer ?
#
loop_
_entity_poly.entity_id
_entity_poly.type
_entity_poly.pdbx_seq_one_letter_code
_entity_poly.pdbx_strand_id
1 'polypeptide(L)'
;MKCRQLTGLPGDVTGEVLGWLTADSCGALRATSKTVGCHLISEAYLTARLDTAICNKGLSGVLTYRRRPQTAREYLVQRVTATCSVFLPWLVHLVTILAAVAALIALFRVCVAVPTVARTFVVQLFGPRYSMLVLPVVWFLLIRGGCAFGTAFGNFLGRHPSLRAAALRPMPAFRFMAANIALAARRAWAMVTSAVTGSRADRMYLWGELRGALPDGGKSISHPEYLLRLLYVIEEGGRWERSVPLIYFIKNSHLILSLPIIVSADDLRRVGSRAVFDSRPDAVRQYSLFSHRFTWMAPHSRLSRVDGQDRLGPPMRAHPMTFLTPDTLPASIPLAIDFNASDPPTQCVCVGCNLGCNLVAASFTDHVVLSLSHLASAASDPSLLPYDATDVIPVADQQRLKDSIGQAGRAIWRGHRLVDVCDSGRGGRRAKMAILCGCKATDEFAVRVALGGSGMWDVLEVSTTERVVWAGKGVAERFPRTAAVLIDVVEALSVCV
;
A
#
# COMPACT_ATOMS: atom_id res chain seq x y z
N MET A 1 -12.96 53.47 -3.45
CA MET A 1 -12.00 53.44 -4.56
C MET A 1 -11.45 52.01 -4.74
N LYS A 2 -11.90 51.31 -5.79
CA LYS A 2 -11.45 49.95 -6.16
C LYS A 2 -10.14 50.05 -6.94
N CYS A 3 -9.03 50.11 -6.21
CA CYS A 3 -7.70 49.90 -6.76
C CYS A 3 -7.51 48.38 -6.90
N ARG A 4 -7.27 47.80 -8.10
CA ARG A 4 -6.70 46.44 -8.37
C ARG A 4 -7.15 45.79 -9.69
N GLN A 5 -6.45 46.07 -10.76
CA GLN A 5 -6.13 45.12 -11.82
C GLN A 5 -4.73 45.56 -12.30
N LEU A 6 -4.08 44.77 -13.14
CA LEU A 6 -3.31 45.41 -14.21
C LEU A 6 -4.34 46.12 -15.14
N THR A 7 -4.93 47.22 -14.65
CA THR A 7 -6.22 47.87 -15.00
C THR A 7 -6.30 48.51 -16.38
N GLY A 8 -5.75 47.86 -17.40
CA GLY A 8 -5.91 48.31 -18.78
C GLY A 8 -5.98 47.18 -19.78
N LEU A 9 -5.60 45.95 -19.40
CA LEU A 9 -5.69 44.82 -20.31
C LEU A 9 -7.12 44.27 -20.34
N PRO A 10 -7.69 44.05 -21.53
CA PRO A 10 -8.90 43.28 -21.71
C PRO A 10 -8.82 41.90 -21.02
N GLY A 11 -9.96 41.38 -20.57
CA GLY A 11 -10.02 40.15 -19.77
C GLY A 11 -9.55 38.90 -20.52
N ASP A 12 -9.78 38.87 -21.83
CA ASP A 12 -9.27 37.88 -22.80
C ASP A 12 -7.74 37.91 -22.87
N VAL A 13 -7.13 39.08 -23.03
CA VAL A 13 -5.66 39.23 -23.04
C VAL A 13 -5.06 38.79 -21.71
N THR A 14 -5.70 39.15 -20.60
CA THR A 14 -5.24 38.72 -19.27
C THR A 14 -5.32 37.20 -19.13
N GLY A 15 -6.43 36.59 -19.56
CA GLY A 15 -6.62 35.14 -19.54
C GLY A 15 -5.59 34.41 -20.40
N GLU A 16 -5.31 34.93 -21.60
CA GLU A 16 -4.29 34.41 -22.48
C GLU A 16 -2.91 34.48 -21.81
N VAL A 17 -2.45 35.66 -21.38
CA VAL A 17 -1.15 35.84 -20.71
C VAL A 17 -1.00 34.90 -19.52
N LEU A 18 -2.03 34.74 -18.69
CA LEU A 18 -2.01 33.80 -17.57
C LEU A 18 -1.86 32.34 -18.03
N GLY A 19 -2.49 31.97 -19.15
CA GLY A 19 -2.35 30.66 -19.78
C GLY A 19 -0.92 30.33 -20.24
N TRP A 20 -0.12 31.35 -20.60
CA TRP A 20 1.28 31.18 -20.99
C TRP A 20 2.26 31.10 -19.81
N LEU A 21 1.86 31.51 -18.60
CA LEU A 21 2.74 31.42 -17.43
C LEU A 21 2.98 29.96 -17.08
N THR A 22 4.21 29.57 -16.73
CA THR A 22 4.47 28.28 -16.09
C THR A 22 4.04 28.31 -14.62
N ALA A 23 3.87 27.16 -13.97
CA ALA A 23 3.63 27.10 -12.53
C ALA A 23 4.67 27.89 -11.72
N ASP A 24 5.92 27.90 -12.18
CA ASP A 24 7.01 28.66 -11.57
C ASP A 24 6.83 30.17 -11.72
N SER A 25 6.52 30.62 -12.95
CA SER A 25 6.25 32.03 -13.21
C SER A 25 5.04 32.54 -12.42
N CYS A 26 4.02 31.69 -12.18
CA CYS A 26 2.91 32.02 -11.29
C CYS A 26 3.37 32.26 -9.84
N GLY A 27 4.29 31.45 -9.33
CA GLY A 27 4.89 31.63 -8.01
C GLY A 27 5.67 32.94 -7.90
N ALA A 28 6.55 33.21 -8.87
CA ALA A 28 7.32 34.44 -8.94
C ALA A 28 6.42 35.68 -9.04
N LEU A 29 5.45 35.67 -9.96
CA LEU A 29 4.50 36.77 -10.15
C LEU A 29 3.63 37.02 -8.92
N ARG A 30 3.24 35.97 -8.19
CA ARG A 30 2.53 36.13 -6.91
C ARG A 30 3.41 36.80 -5.84
N ALA A 31 4.72 36.52 -5.86
CA ALA A 31 5.67 37.08 -4.90
C ALA A 31 6.04 38.55 -5.18
N THR A 32 5.95 39.03 -6.43
CA THR A 32 6.32 40.43 -6.76
C THR A 32 5.41 41.48 -6.13
N SER A 33 4.14 41.16 -5.86
CA SER A 33 3.20 42.13 -5.26
C SER A 33 2.13 41.46 -4.40
N LYS A 34 2.02 41.91 -3.15
CA LYS A 34 0.98 41.48 -2.19
C LYS A 34 -0.45 41.74 -2.68
N THR A 35 -0.65 42.73 -3.55
CA THR A 35 -1.97 43.14 -4.03
C THR A 35 -2.22 42.59 -5.43
N VAL A 36 -1.41 42.98 -6.41
CA VAL A 36 -1.65 42.67 -7.83
C VAL A 36 -1.33 41.20 -8.13
N GLY A 37 -0.14 40.72 -7.76
CA GLY A 37 0.27 39.34 -7.98
C GLY A 37 -0.64 38.32 -7.28
N CYS A 38 -0.97 38.58 -6.01
CA CYS A 38 -1.91 37.76 -5.25
C CYS A 38 -3.34 37.74 -5.83
N HIS A 39 -3.78 38.84 -6.44
CA HIS A 39 -5.10 38.95 -7.04
C HIS A 39 -5.17 38.24 -8.40
N LEU A 40 -4.13 38.37 -9.23
CA LEU A 40 -4.02 37.63 -10.49
C LEU A 40 -3.92 36.12 -10.28
N ILE A 41 -2.94 35.71 -9.46
CA ILE A 41 -2.69 34.30 -9.16
C ILE A 41 -3.52 33.93 -7.93
N SER A 42 -4.84 34.07 -8.04
CA SER A 42 -5.79 33.76 -6.96
C SER A 42 -5.90 32.25 -6.70
N GLU A 43 -6.45 31.86 -5.54
CA GLU A 43 -6.73 30.44 -5.25
C GLU A 43 -7.71 29.84 -6.29
N ALA A 44 -8.68 30.62 -6.77
CA ALA A 44 -9.63 30.19 -7.79
C ALA A 44 -8.95 29.90 -9.13
N TYR A 45 -8.05 30.80 -9.57
CA TYR A 45 -7.24 30.59 -10.76
C TYR A 45 -6.38 29.31 -10.66
N LEU A 46 -5.66 29.15 -9.54
CA LEU A 46 -4.82 27.97 -9.30
C LEU A 46 -5.64 26.67 -9.28
N THR A 47 -6.82 26.69 -8.66
CA THR A 47 -7.74 25.54 -8.60
C THR A 47 -8.22 25.16 -10.00
N ALA A 48 -8.69 26.13 -10.80
CA ALA A 48 -9.18 25.88 -12.16
C ALA A 48 -8.06 25.36 -13.09
N ARG A 49 -6.87 25.94 -12.99
CA ARG A 49 -5.70 25.49 -13.76
C ARG A 49 -5.25 24.11 -13.34
N LEU A 50 -5.22 23.82 -12.04
CA LEU A 50 -4.86 22.50 -11.52
C LEU A 50 -5.88 21.43 -11.95
N ASP A 51 -7.18 21.74 -11.94
CA ASP A 51 -8.22 20.85 -12.46
C ASP A 51 -8.00 20.53 -13.94
N THR A 52 -7.68 21.56 -14.73
CA THR A 52 -7.35 21.43 -16.15
C THR A 52 -6.10 20.57 -16.34
N ALA A 53 -5.05 20.80 -15.56
CA ALA A 53 -3.82 20.01 -15.62
C ALA A 53 -4.05 18.54 -15.24
N ILE A 54 -4.81 18.27 -14.17
CA ILE A 54 -5.19 16.90 -13.77
C ILE A 54 -5.98 16.21 -14.88
N CYS A 55 -6.94 16.91 -15.49
CA CYS A 55 -7.74 16.38 -16.59
C CYS A 55 -6.88 16.07 -17.82
N ASN A 56 -6.07 17.04 -18.27
CA ASN A 56 -5.23 16.92 -19.47
C ASN A 56 -4.16 15.83 -19.35
N LYS A 57 -3.67 15.56 -18.13
CA LYS A 57 -2.70 14.49 -17.86
C LYS A 57 -3.35 13.12 -17.63
N GLY A 58 -4.66 12.99 -17.79
CA GLY A 58 -5.38 11.72 -17.56
C GLY A 58 -5.41 11.29 -16.10
N LEU A 59 -5.23 12.23 -15.16
CA LEU A 59 -5.18 11.97 -13.72
C LEU A 59 -6.57 12.02 -13.06
N SER A 60 -7.60 12.37 -13.84
CA SER A 60 -9.00 12.34 -13.42
C SER A 60 -9.38 10.96 -12.89
N GLY A 61 -9.76 10.90 -11.61
CA GLY A 61 -10.15 9.65 -10.94
C GLY A 61 -9.00 8.90 -10.25
N VAL A 62 -7.73 9.22 -10.53
CA VAL A 62 -6.58 8.65 -9.79
C VAL A 62 -5.99 9.61 -8.77
N LEU A 63 -5.93 10.90 -9.08
CA LEU A 63 -5.43 11.93 -8.17
C LEU A 63 -6.49 13.01 -7.97
N THR A 64 -6.53 13.54 -6.76
CA THR A 64 -7.28 14.75 -6.43
C THR A 64 -6.50 15.52 -5.36
N TYR A 65 -7.00 16.68 -4.98
CA TYR A 65 -6.33 17.54 -4.03
C TYR A 65 -7.32 18.14 -3.06
N ARG A 66 -6.80 18.63 -1.94
CA ARG A 66 -7.64 19.23 -0.91
C ARG A 66 -8.03 20.63 -1.35
N ARG A 67 -9.25 20.78 -1.86
CA ARG A 67 -9.85 22.10 -2.12
C ARG A 67 -10.19 22.78 -0.80
N ARG A 68 -10.03 24.11 -0.78
CA ARG A 68 -10.58 24.92 0.29
C ARG A 68 -12.11 24.91 0.17
N PRO A 69 -12.86 24.64 1.26
CA PRO A 69 -14.30 24.74 1.23
C PRO A 69 -14.70 26.18 0.88
N GLN A 70 -15.55 26.32 -0.13
CA GLN A 70 -16.03 27.63 -0.60
C GLN A 70 -17.15 28.14 0.30
N THR A 71 -17.90 27.22 0.92
CA THR A 71 -19.03 27.54 1.79
C THR A 71 -18.77 27.11 3.24
N ALA A 72 -19.37 27.83 4.19
CA ALA A 72 -19.33 27.44 5.61
C ALA A 72 -19.92 26.03 5.82
N ARG A 73 -20.90 25.64 5.01
CA ARG A 73 -21.48 24.29 5.02
C ARG A 73 -20.46 23.23 4.62
N GLU A 74 -19.74 23.40 3.52
CA GLU A 74 -18.68 22.47 3.11
C GLU A 74 -17.58 22.38 4.16
N TYR A 75 -17.22 23.51 4.78
CA TYR A 75 -16.25 23.52 5.86
C TYR A 75 -16.72 22.70 7.06
N LEU A 76 -17.98 22.89 7.50
CA LEU A 76 -18.56 22.12 8.59
C LEU A 76 -18.64 20.63 8.24
N VAL A 77 -19.11 20.27 7.04
CA VAL A 77 -19.17 18.87 6.59
C VAL A 77 -17.77 18.27 6.58
N GLN A 78 -16.78 18.93 5.97
CA GLN A 78 -15.41 18.42 5.91
C GLN A 78 -14.81 18.27 7.31
N ARG A 79 -15.06 19.22 8.22
CA ARG A 79 -14.57 19.16 9.60
C ARG A 79 -15.25 18.05 10.39
N VAL A 80 -16.58 17.91 10.29
CA VAL A 80 -17.34 16.82 10.93
C VAL A 80 -16.91 15.47 10.39
N THR A 81 -16.82 15.30 9.06
CA THR A 81 -16.36 14.04 8.45
C THR A 81 -14.94 13.68 8.88
N ALA A 82 -14.02 14.66 8.92
CA ALA A 82 -12.66 14.42 9.40
C ALA A 82 -12.65 14.01 10.88
N THR A 83 -13.37 14.73 11.75
CA THR A 83 -13.47 14.40 13.18
C THR A 83 -14.11 13.01 13.38
N CYS A 84 -15.20 12.71 12.69
CA CYS A 84 -15.86 11.41 12.75
C CYS A 84 -14.96 10.28 12.24
N SER A 85 -14.21 10.46 11.15
CA SER A 85 -13.31 9.44 10.60
C SER A 85 -12.17 9.05 11.55
N VAL A 86 -11.73 9.97 12.40
CA VAL A 86 -10.70 9.72 13.43
C VAL A 86 -11.34 9.17 14.70
N PHE A 87 -12.48 9.73 15.11
CA PHE A 87 -13.11 9.41 16.39
C PHE A 87 -13.87 8.09 16.36
N LEU A 88 -14.56 7.74 15.27
CA LEU A 88 -15.34 6.50 15.17
C LEU A 88 -14.48 5.24 15.34
N PRO A 89 -13.33 5.07 14.65
CA PRO A 89 -12.46 3.92 14.89
C PRO A 89 -11.93 3.89 16.33
N TRP A 90 -11.56 5.04 16.89
CA TRP A 90 -11.07 5.13 18.27
C TRP A 90 -12.15 4.73 19.27
N LEU A 91 -13.39 5.20 19.10
CA LEU A 91 -14.54 4.82 19.93
C LEU A 91 -14.83 3.32 19.81
N VAL A 92 -14.80 2.77 18.59
CA VAL A 92 -14.97 1.32 18.36
C VAL A 92 -13.88 0.53 19.09
N HIS A 93 -12.62 0.97 19.03
CA HIS A 93 -11.53 0.35 19.77
C HIS A 93 -11.70 0.49 21.29
N LEU A 94 -12.12 1.64 21.79
CA LEU A 94 -12.38 1.87 23.21
C LEU A 94 -13.49 0.95 23.72
N VAL A 95 -14.63 0.86 23.02
CA VAL A 95 -15.73 -0.06 23.36
C VAL A 95 -15.26 -1.51 23.34
N THR A 96 -14.45 -1.88 22.36
CA THR A 96 -13.87 -3.23 22.28
C THR A 96 -12.95 -3.54 23.47
N ILE A 97 -12.10 -2.57 23.86
CA ILE A 97 -11.21 -2.72 25.03
C ILE A 97 -12.02 -2.83 26.32
N LEU A 98 -13.03 -1.97 26.50
CA LEU A 98 -13.90 -2.02 27.67
C LEU A 98 -14.66 -3.35 27.76
N ALA A 99 -15.16 -3.87 26.64
CA ALA A 99 -15.80 -5.19 26.59
C ALA A 99 -14.82 -6.32 26.95
N ALA A 100 -13.58 -6.26 26.46
CA ALA A 100 -12.55 -7.25 26.80
C ALA A 100 -12.16 -7.20 28.29
N VAL A 101 -12.03 -6.00 28.87
CA VAL A 101 -11.76 -5.80 30.30
C VAL A 101 -12.93 -6.31 31.15
N ALA A 102 -14.17 -6.03 30.77
CA ALA A 102 -15.34 -6.55 31.47
C ALA A 102 -15.40 -8.09 31.44
N ALA A 103 -15.07 -8.72 30.30
CA ALA A 103 -14.99 -10.17 30.18
C ALA A 103 -13.88 -10.76 31.06
N LEU A 104 -12.70 -10.12 31.14
CA LEU A 104 -11.61 -10.51 32.02
C LEU A 104 -11.99 -10.40 33.50
N ILE A 105 -12.68 -9.33 33.89
CA ILE A 105 -13.18 -9.15 35.27
C ILE A 105 -14.22 -10.22 35.60
N ALA A 106 -15.14 -10.53 34.69
CA ALA A 106 -16.12 -11.60 34.87
C ALA A 106 -15.45 -12.96 35.04
N LEU A 107 -14.46 -13.27 34.20
CA LEU A 107 -13.66 -14.50 34.30
C LEU A 107 -12.91 -14.56 35.64
N PHE A 108 -12.28 -13.46 36.05
CA PHE A 108 -11.59 -13.37 37.34
C PHE A 108 -12.55 -13.60 38.52
N ARG A 109 -13.75 -13.00 38.48
CA ARG A 109 -14.79 -13.23 39.50
C ARG A 109 -15.22 -14.69 39.56
N VAL A 110 -15.39 -15.36 38.42
CA VAL A 110 -15.67 -16.82 38.39
C VAL A 110 -14.52 -17.61 38.99
N CYS A 111 -13.28 -17.30 38.60
CA CYS A 111 -12.08 -17.95 39.13
C CYS A 111 -11.87 -17.76 40.63
N VAL A 112 -12.38 -16.68 41.23
CA VAL A 112 -12.35 -16.46 42.70
C VAL A 112 -13.58 -17.09 43.38
N ALA A 113 -14.77 -16.94 42.81
CA ALA A 113 -16.01 -17.46 43.38
C ALA A 113 -15.99 -18.99 43.50
N VAL A 114 -15.53 -19.70 42.46
CA VAL A 114 -15.46 -21.16 42.43
C VAL A 114 -14.66 -21.73 43.62
N PRO A 115 -13.40 -21.33 43.88
CA PRO A 115 -12.66 -21.79 45.05
C PRO A 115 -13.28 -21.33 46.38
N THR A 116 -13.97 -20.19 46.42
CA THR A 116 -14.62 -19.71 47.66
C THR A 116 -15.84 -20.57 48.01
N VAL A 117 -16.66 -20.93 47.02
CA VAL A 117 -17.77 -21.87 47.16
C VAL A 117 -17.25 -23.28 47.48
N ALA A 118 -16.19 -23.73 46.79
CA ALA A 118 -15.56 -25.01 47.09
C ALA A 118 -15.01 -25.06 48.52
N ARG A 119 -14.39 -23.96 49.00
CA ARG A 119 -13.90 -23.83 50.37
C ARG A 119 -15.05 -23.93 51.39
N THR A 120 -16.12 -23.18 51.20
CA THR A 120 -17.28 -23.21 52.11
C THR A 120 -17.92 -24.59 52.15
N PHE A 121 -18.03 -25.26 51.00
CA PHE A 121 -18.51 -26.64 50.90
C PHE A 121 -17.61 -27.64 51.64
N VAL A 122 -16.28 -27.56 51.46
CA VAL A 122 -15.31 -28.43 52.16
C VAL A 122 -15.35 -28.19 53.67
N VAL A 123 -15.45 -26.92 54.11
CA VAL A 123 -15.56 -26.59 55.54
C VAL A 123 -16.85 -27.14 56.15
N GLN A 124 -17.97 -27.10 55.42
CA GLN A 124 -19.24 -27.69 55.88
C GLN A 124 -19.19 -29.21 55.97
N LEU A 125 -18.55 -29.89 55.01
CA LEU A 125 -18.49 -31.36 54.97
C LEU A 125 -17.49 -31.96 55.95
N PHE A 126 -16.33 -31.35 56.11
CA PHE A 126 -15.20 -31.95 56.84
C PHE A 126 -14.84 -31.22 58.14
N GLY A 127 -15.48 -30.08 58.43
CA GLY A 127 -15.18 -29.27 59.60
C GLY A 127 -13.89 -28.44 59.48
N PRO A 128 -13.68 -27.45 60.37
CA PRO A 128 -12.64 -26.43 60.21
C PRO A 128 -11.21 -26.97 60.24
N ARG A 129 -10.98 -28.11 60.90
CA ARG A 129 -9.64 -28.72 61.07
C ARG A 129 -9.03 -29.24 59.77
N TYR A 130 -9.83 -29.61 58.76
CA TYR A 130 -9.32 -30.12 57.48
C TYR A 130 -9.14 -29.02 56.42
N SER A 131 -9.55 -27.78 56.71
CA SER A 131 -9.51 -26.68 55.74
C SER A 131 -8.09 -26.26 55.34
N MET A 132 -7.09 -26.40 56.24
CA MET A 132 -5.71 -25.98 55.95
C MET A 132 -4.97 -26.91 54.98
N LEU A 133 -5.33 -28.20 54.92
CA LEU A 133 -4.68 -29.17 54.03
C LEU A 133 -5.34 -29.25 52.65
N VAL A 134 -6.65 -28.99 52.56
CA VAL A 134 -7.41 -29.11 51.30
C VAL A 134 -7.27 -27.87 50.41
N LEU A 135 -7.09 -26.68 51.00
CA LEU A 135 -7.01 -25.42 50.25
C LEU A 135 -5.86 -25.36 49.22
N PRO A 136 -4.62 -25.73 49.58
CA PRO A 136 -3.49 -25.70 48.64
C PRO A 136 -3.67 -26.69 47.49
N VAL A 137 -4.25 -27.86 47.77
CA VAL A 137 -4.51 -28.91 46.77
C VAL A 137 -5.59 -28.48 45.79
N VAL A 138 -6.70 -27.91 46.27
CA VAL A 138 -7.77 -27.38 45.41
C VAL A 138 -7.27 -26.20 44.55
N TRP A 139 -6.46 -25.32 45.13
CA TRP A 139 -5.88 -24.19 44.40
C TRP A 139 -4.90 -24.66 43.30
N PHE A 140 -4.05 -25.64 43.62
CA PHE A 140 -3.14 -26.26 42.66
C PHE A 140 -3.89 -26.99 41.53
N LEU A 141 -4.98 -27.68 41.85
CA LEU A 141 -5.84 -28.35 40.86
C LEU A 141 -6.61 -27.36 39.98
N LEU A 142 -7.06 -26.23 40.51
CA LEU A 142 -7.73 -25.18 39.72
C LEU A 142 -6.77 -24.49 38.74
N ILE A 143 -5.53 -24.22 39.14
CA ILE A 143 -4.52 -23.65 38.24
C ILE A 143 -4.13 -24.64 37.15
N ARG A 144 -3.86 -25.89 37.55
CA ARG A 144 -3.49 -26.93 36.60
C ARG A 144 -4.66 -27.26 35.66
N GLY A 145 -5.89 -27.25 36.18
CA GLY A 145 -7.13 -27.43 35.45
C GLY A 145 -7.44 -26.27 34.48
N GLY A 146 -7.18 -25.03 34.86
CA GLY A 146 -7.34 -23.86 33.98
C GLY A 146 -6.37 -23.89 32.79
N CYS A 147 -5.09 -24.21 33.05
CA CYS A 147 -4.08 -24.38 32.00
C CYS A 147 -4.40 -25.57 31.08
N ALA A 148 -4.85 -26.69 31.65
CA ALA A 148 -5.26 -27.87 30.89
C ALA A 148 -6.56 -27.64 30.10
N PHE A 149 -7.50 -26.86 30.62
CA PHE A 149 -8.74 -26.51 29.93
C PHE A 149 -8.46 -25.60 28.73
N GLY A 150 -7.59 -24.60 28.87
CA GLY A 150 -7.20 -23.75 27.75
C GLY A 150 -6.58 -24.54 26.58
N THR A 151 -5.72 -25.52 26.89
CA THR A 151 -5.11 -26.40 25.89
C THR A 151 -6.10 -27.44 25.35
N ALA A 152 -6.93 -28.04 26.20
CA ALA A 152 -7.94 -29.02 25.79
C ALA A 152 -9.05 -28.39 24.95
N PHE A 153 -9.49 -27.16 25.28
CA PHE A 153 -10.49 -26.42 24.52
C PHE A 153 -9.95 -25.98 23.15
N GLY A 154 -8.70 -25.53 23.10
CA GLY A 154 -8.00 -25.26 21.84
C GLY A 154 -7.89 -26.50 20.94
N ASN A 155 -7.53 -27.64 21.52
CA ASN A 155 -7.44 -28.91 20.82
C ASN A 155 -8.82 -29.49 20.42
N PHE A 156 -9.84 -29.32 21.26
CA PHE A 156 -11.22 -29.75 21.00
C PHE A 156 -11.84 -28.96 19.83
N LEU A 157 -11.67 -27.64 19.80
CA LEU A 157 -12.05 -26.82 18.65
C LEU A 157 -11.23 -27.18 17.40
N GLY A 158 -9.97 -27.58 17.54
CA GLY A 158 -9.15 -28.10 16.46
C GLY A 158 -9.70 -29.40 15.84
N ARG A 159 -10.32 -30.27 16.66
CA ARG A 159 -10.82 -31.60 16.27
C ARG A 159 -12.27 -31.62 15.77
N HIS A 160 -13.05 -30.58 16.03
CA HIS A 160 -14.44 -30.48 15.56
C HIS A 160 -14.64 -29.25 14.65
N PRO A 161 -14.38 -29.39 13.33
CA PRO A 161 -14.44 -28.29 12.37
C PRO A 161 -15.81 -27.59 12.29
N SER A 162 -16.90 -28.33 12.53
CA SER A 162 -18.28 -27.81 12.54
C SER A 162 -18.58 -26.94 13.76
N LEU A 163 -18.09 -27.31 14.95
CA LEU A 163 -18.18 -26.50 16.17
C LEU A 163 -17.22 -25.31 16.13
N ARG A 164 -16.03 -25.47 15.54
CA ARG A 164 -15.13 -24.36 15.23
C ARG A 164 -15.79 -23.37 14.27
N ALA A 165 -16.48 -23.85 13.24
CA ALA A 165 -17.25 -23.01 12.32
C ALA A 165 -18.40 -22.29 13.02
N ALA A 166 -19.14 -22.96 13.91
CA ALA A 166 -20.28 -22.42 14.67
C ALA A 166 -19.88 -21.46 15.81
N ALA A 167 -18.82 -21.76 16.58
CA ALA A 167 -18.25 -20.86 17.58
C ALA A 167 -17.59 -19.62 16.94
N LEU A 168 -17.15 -19.75 15.68
CA LEU A 168 -16.72 -18.66 14.83
C LEU A 168 -17.87 -18.11 13.95
N ARG A 169 -19.16 -18.36 14.21
CA ARG A 169 -20.30 -17.68 13.55
C ARG A 169 -20.80 -16.45 14.34
N PRO A 170 -20.00 -15.46 14.78
CA PRO A 170 -20.60 -14.15 14.90
C PRO A 170 -20.76 -13.61 13.47
N MET A 171 -21.76 -12.74 13.25
CA MET A 171 -22.11 -12.17 11.94
C MET A 171 -20.86 -11.79 11.11
N PRO A 172 -20.92 -11.77 9.76
CA PRO A 172 -19.81 -11.30 8.92
C PRO A 172 -19.16 -10.00 9.41
N ALA A 173 -19.97 -9.10 10.00
CA ALA A 173 -19.52 -7.89 10.68
C ALA A 173 -18.54 -8.16 11.83
N PHE A 174 -18.76 -9.17 12.68
CA PHE A 174 -17.92 -9.50 13.83
C PHE A 174 -16.68 -10.34 13.44
N ARG A 175 -16.69 -11.11 12.33
CA ARG A 175 -15.44 -11.69 11.79
C ARG A 175 -14.56 -10.62 11.14
N PHE A 176 -15.16 -9.69 10.40
CA PHE A 176 -14.44 -8.51 9.92
C PHE A 176 -13.93 -7.69 11.10
N MET A 177 -14.73 -7.49 12.14
CA MET A 177 -14.33 -6.77 13.35
C MET A 177 -13.27 -7.54 14.13
N ALA A 178 -13.37 -8.86 14.33
CA ALA A 178 -12.40 -9.68 15.04
C ALA A 178 -11.10 -9.89 14.26
N ALA A 179 -11.15 -10.00 12.93
CA ALA A 179 -9.97 -9.99 12.08
C ALA A 179 -9.30 -8.60 12.11
N ASN A 180 -10.08 -7.52 12.04
CA ASN A 180 -9.55 -6.16 12.19
C ASN A 180 -9.09 -5.84 13.63
N ILE A 181 -9.71 -6.41 14.67
CA ILE A 181 -9.32 -6.25 16.08
C ILE A 181 -8.10 -7.13 16.35
N ALA A 182 -8.04 -8.36 15.86
CA ALA A 182 -6.84 -9.20 15.98
C ALA A 182 -5.69 -8.62 15.16
N LEU A 183 -5.96 -8.04 14.00
CA LEU A 183 -4.98 -7.31 13.20
C LEU A 183 -4.59 -5.99 13.86
N ALA A 184 -5.52 -5.23 14.44
CA ALA A 184 -5.27 -4.00 15.17
C ALA A 184 -4.56 -4.26 16.51
N ALA A 185 -4.87 -5.36 17.19
CA ALA A 185 -4.21 -5.83 18.40
C ALA A 185 -2.84 -6.43 18.08
N ARG A 186 -2.67 -7.14 16.96
CA ARG A 186 -1.33 -7.51 16.44
C ARG A 186 -0.54 -6.28 16.01
N ARG A 187 -1.17 -5.27 15.41
CA ARG A 187 -0.56 -3.97 15.08
C ARG A 187 -0.14 -3.24 16.35
N ALA A 188 -1.02 -3.12 17.34
CA ALA A 188 -0.75 -2.48 18.62
C ALA A 188 0.31 -3.26 19.42
N TRP A 189 0.21 -4.58 19.46
CA TRP A 189 1.18 -5.45 20.13
C TRP A 189 2.53 -5.43 19.43
N ALA A 190 2.60 -5.50 18.10
CA ALA A 190 3.85 -5.36 17.34
C ALA A 190 4.47 -3.97 17.50
N MET A 191 3.65 -2.91 17.57
CA MET A 191 4.13 -1.56 17.88
C MET A 191 4.66 -1.46 19.31
N VAL A 192 3.97 -2.05 20.29
CA VAL A 192 4.39 -2.05 21.70
C VAL A 192 5.62 -2.93 21.92
N THR A 193 5.70 -4.12 21.33
CA THR A 193 6.89 -4.97 21.41
C THR A 193 8.05 -4.37 20.64
N SER A 194 7.84 -3.79 19.45
CA SER A 194 8.89 -3.02 18.76
C SER A 194 9.35 -1.79 19.57
N ALA A 195 8.44 -1.11 20.28
CA ALA A 195 8.78 0.00 21.17
C ALA A 195 9.52 -0.43 22.45
N VAL A 196 9.31 -1.64 22.95
CA VAL A 196 9.88 -2.14 24.22
C VAL A 196 11.14 -2.98 23.98
N THR A 197 11.10 -3.90 23.03
CA THR A 197 12.15 -4.89 22.73
C THR A 197 12.86 -4.65 21.40
N GLY A 198 12.34 -3.77 20.54
CA GLY A 198 12.94 -3.48 19.24
C GLY A 198 14.30 -2.79 19.39
N SER A 199 15.12 -2.91 18.34
CA SER A 199 16.40 -2.23 18.26
C SER A 199 16.20 -0.72 18.42
N ARG A 200 17.26 0.02 18.79
CA ARG A 200 17.20 1.50 18.83
C ARG A 200 16.66 2.10 17.53
N ALA A 201 16.93 1.43 16.40
CA ALA A 201 16.46 1.82 15.09
C ALA A 201 14.94 1.62 14.91
N ASP A 202 14.36 0.53 15.45
CA ASP A 202 12.91 0.26 15.37
C ASP A 202 12.10 1.28 16.17
N ARG A 203 12.62 1.67 17.34
CA ARG A 203 12.06 2.76 18.15
C ARG A 203 12.12 4.10 17.41
N MET A 204 13.24 4.42 16.76
CA MET A 204 13.35 5.64 15.95
C MET A 204 12.36 5.65 14.77
N TYR A 205 12.06 4.50 14.17
CA TYR A 205 11.08 4.39 13.08
C TYR A 205 9.65 4.66 13.56
N LEU A 206 9.22 4.01 14.65
CA LEU A 206 7.90 4.25 15.24
C LEU A 206 7.71 5.72 15.63
N TRP A 207 8.74 6.31 16.25
CA TRP A 207 8.77 7.73 16.57
C TRP A 207 8.87 8.65 15.35
N GLY A 208 9.40 8.18 14.22
CA GLY A 208 9.45 8.90 12.95
C GLY A 208 8.08 8.92 12.23
N GLU A 209 7.32 7.82 12.27
CA GLU A 209 5.93 7.82 11.80
C GLU A 209 5.01 8.63 12.71
N LEU A 210 5.16 8.50 14.04
CA LEU A 210 4.46 9.34 15.01
C LEU A 210 4.82 10.82 14.87
N ARG A 211 6.09 11.15 14.60
CA ARG A 211 6.49 12.54 14.27
C ARG A 211 5.96 13.02 12.94
N GLY A 212 5.87 12.14 11.94
CA GLY A 212 5.24 12.47 10.66
C GLY A 212 3.71 12.63 10.77
N ALA A 213 3.08 12.10 11.81
CA ALA A 213 1.66 12.24 12.11
C ALA A 213 1.36 13.40 13.08
N LEU A 214 2.30 13.72 13.98
CA LEU A 214 2.29 14.96 14.71
C LEU A 214 2.63 16.09 13.72
N PRO A 215 2.03 17.27 13.83
CA PRO A 215 2.49 18.41 13.07
C PRO A 215 3.93 18.69 13.51
N ASP A 216 4.90 18.23 12.72
CA ASP A 216 6.27 18.73 12.80
C ASP A 216 6.13 20.25 12.91
N GLY A 217 6.80 20.88 13.88
CA GLY A 217 6.80 22.34 14.06
C GLY A 217 7.33 23.12 12.84
N GLY A 218 7.54 22.45 11.71
CA GLY A 218 7.70 23.04 10.39
C GLY A 218 6.53 23.96 10.06
N LYS A 219 6.87 25.08 9.42
CA LYS A 219 5.92 26.10 8.98
C LYS A 219 4.79 25.44 8.19
N SER A 220 3.55 25.73 8.58
CA SER A 220 2.37 25.33 7.83
C SER A 220 2.44 25.92 6.42
N ILE A 221 2.40 25.07 5.39
CA ILE A 221 2.35 25.52 4.00
C ILE A 221 1.02 26.26 3.82
N SER A 222 1.07 27.51 3.34
CA SER A 222 -0.16 28.26 3.06
C SER A 222 -0.95 27.58 1.94
N HIS A 223 -2.28 27.70 1.91
CA HIS A 223 -3.06 27.03 0.86
C HIS A 223 -2.66 27.43 -0.58
N PRO A 224 -2.40 28.72 -0.90
CA PRO A 224 -1.90 29.10 -2.22
C PRO A 224 -0.53 28.48 -2.54
N GLU A 225 0.37 28.39 -1.56
CA GLU A 225 1.68 27.76 -1.74
C GLU A 225 1.54 26.25 -1.98
N TYR A 226 0.61 25.58 -1.28
CA TYR A 226 0.26 24.19 -1.51
C TYR A 226 -0.24 23.97 -2.94
N LEU A 227 -1.17 24.82 -3.42
CA LEU A 227 -1.71 24.72 -4.78
C LEU A 227 -0.63 24.98 -5.83
N LEU A 228 0.24 25.99 -5.63
CA LEU A 228 1.36 26.28 -6.54
C LEU A 228 2.35 25.12 -6.62
N ARG A 229 2.74 24.55 -5.48
CA ARG A 229 3.66 23.40 -5.45
C ARG A 229 3.04 22.17 -6.08
N LEU A 230 1.76 21.92 -5.86
CA LEU A 230 1.06 20.81 -6.52
C LEU A 230 0.95 21.03 -8.02
N LEU A 231 0.57 22.23 -8.46
CA LEU A 231 0.50 22.58 -9.88
C LEU A 231 1.85 22.35 -10.57
N TYR A 232 2.94 22.81 -9.94
CA TYR A 232 4.30 22.54 -10.42
C TYR A 232 4.58 21.04 -10.57
N VAL A 233 4.27 20.23 -9.55
CA VAL A 233 4.49 18.78 -9.61
C VAL A 233 3.67 18.11 -10.72
N ILE A 234 2.43 18.55 -10.97
CA ILE A 234 1.58 17.96 -12.02
C ILE A 234 2.07 18.38 -13.42
N GLU A 235 2.41 19.66 -13.62
CA GLU A 235 2.88 20.19 -14.91
C GLU A 235 4.29 19.66 -15.26
N GLU A 236 5.23 19.75 -14.32
CA GLU A 236 6.66 19.40 -14.48
C GLU A 236 6.99 17.94 -14.10
N GLY A 237 5.99 17.16 -13.67
CA GLY A 237 6.13 15.73 -13.43
C GLY A 237 6.34 14.91 -14.71
N GLY A 238 6.21 15.52 -15.88
CA GLY A 238 6.42 14.88 -17.18
C GLY A 238 5.17 14.16 -17.71
N ARG A 239 5.40 12.96 -18.27
CA ARG A 239 4.42 12.10 -18.94
C ARG A 239 3.78 11.10 -17.97
N TRP A 240 2.55 11.39 -17.54
CA TRP A 240 1.84 10.61 -16.51
C TRP A 240 1.20 9.31 -17.02
N GLU A 241 1.23 9.07 -18.33
CA GLU A 241 0.52 7.96 -19.00
C GLU A 241 0.94 6.58 -18.45
N ARG A 242 2.18 6.43 -17.98
CA ARG A 242 2.67 5.18 -17.35
C ARG A 242 2.34 5.08 -15.85
N SER A 243 2.21 6.20 -15.17
CA SER A 243 1.88 6.22 -13.74
C SER A 243 0.41 5.93 -13.47
N VAL A 244 -0.50 6.30 -14.37
CA VAL A 244 -1.94 6.02 -14.22
C VAL A 244 -2.22 4.51 -14.12
N PRO A 245 -1.76 3.64 -15.04
CA PRO A 245 -1.90 2.19 -14.92
C PRO A 245 -1.23 1.61 -13.66
N LEU A 246 -0.10 2.19 -13.23
CA LEU A 246 0.57 1.78 -12.00
C LEU A 246 -0.29 2.10 -10.77
N ILE A 247 -0.90 3.29 -10.70
CA ILE A 247 -1.80 3.67 -9.59
C ILE A 247 -3.02 2.73 -9.53
N TYR A 248 -3.61 2.38 -10.68
CA TYR A 248 -4.69 1.39 -10.71
C TYR A 248 -4.22 0.02 -10.25
N PHE A 249 -3.04 -0.43 -10.70
CA PHE A 249 -2.48 -1.71 -10.25
C PHE A 249 -2.26 -1.74 -8.74
N ILE A 250 -1.76 -0.65 -8.16
CA ILE A 250 -1.57 -0.51 -6.71
C ILE A 250 -2.93 -0.55 -5.98
N LYS A 251 -3.97 0.13 -6.49
CA LYS A 251 -5.33 0.09 -5.92
C LYS A 251 -5.92 -1.31 -6.01
N ASN A 252 -5.82 -1.95 -7.16
CA ASN A 252 -6.38 -3.28 -7.42
C ASN A 252 -5.60 -4.39 -6.71
N SER A 253 -4.36 -4.10 -6.31
CA SER A 253 -3.56 -4.93 -5.41
C SER A 253 -3.82 -4.64 -3.91
N HIS A 254 -4.79 -3.79 -3.59
CA HIS A 254 -5.16 -3.38 -2.23
C HIS A 254 -4.02 -2.71 -1.43
N LEU A 255 -3.04 -2.14 -2.13
CA LEU A 255 -1.88 -1.48 -1.52
C LEU A 255 -2.13 -0.01 -1.18
N ILE A 256 -3.22 0.58 -1.71
CA ILE A 256 -3.80 1.86 -1.27
C ILE A 256 -5.29 1.68 -0.96
N LEU A 257 -5.79 2.54 -0.08
CA LEU A 257 -7.15 2.41 0.46
C LEU A 257 -8.24 2.74 -0.57
N SER A 258 -8.02 3.77 -1.39
CA SER A 258 -9.03 4.25 -2.34
C SER A 258 -8.42 5.17 -3.40
N LEU A 259 -9.18 5.37 -4.47
CA LEU A 259 -8.95 6.39 -5.48
C LEU A 259 -10.16 7.34 -5.53
N PRO A 260 -9.95 8.62 -5.88
CA PRO A 260 -8.66 9.26 -6.17
C PRO A 260 -7.81 9.48 -4.90
N ILE A 261 -6.47 9.46 -5.04
CA ILE A 261 -5.53 9.80 -3.97
C ILE A 261 -5.64 11.31 -3.69
N ILE A 262 -6.04 11.68 -2.47
CA ILE A 262 -6.09 13.07 -2.05
C ILE A 262 -4.67 13.53 -1.66
N VAL A 263 -4.02 14.27 -2.54
CA VAL A 263 -2.68 14.82 -2.30
C VAL A 263 -2.74 15.85 -1.18
N SER A 264 -1.93 15.68 -0.14
CA SER A 264 -1.84 16.58 1.02
C SER A 264 -0.59 17.47 0.98
N ALA A 265 -0.51 18.45 1.88
CA ALA A 265 0.70 19.25 2.05
C ALA A 265 1.91 18.40 2.49
N ASP A 266 1.68 17.34 3.27
CA ASP A 266 2.75 16.42 3.69
C ASP A 266 3.29 15.60 2.53
N ASP A 267 2.44 15.27 1.56
CA ASP A 267 2.83 14.58 0.34
C ASP A 267 3.81 15.44 -0.45
N LEU A 268 3.49 16.73 -0.63
CA LEU A 268 4.36 17.69 -1.32
C LEU A 268 5.67 17.96 -0.57
N ARG A 269 5.67 17.90 0.76
CA ARG A 269 6.91 17.99 1.54
C ARG A 269 7.83 16.80 1.27
N ARG A 270 7.26 15.60 1.12
CA ARG A 270 8.02 14.36 0.85
C ARG A 270 8.57 14.27 -0.57
N VAL A 271 7.95 14.95 -1.53
CA VAL A 271 8.51 15.13 -2.88
C VAL A 271 9.91 15.74 -2.81
N GLY A 272 10.13 16.67 -1.88
CA GLY A 272 11.42 17.30 -1.61
C GLY A 272 11.48 18.77 -2.04
N SER A 273 12.70 19.29 -2.15
CA SER A 273 12.92 20.62 -2.74
C SER A 273 12.72 20.55 -4.27
N ARG A 274 12.53 21.72 -4.89
CA ARG A 274 12.43 21.83 -6.34
C ARG A 274 13.66 21.24 -7.05
N ALA A 275 14.87 21.58 -6.60
CA ALA A 275 16.11 21.03 -7.16
C ALA A 275 16.17 19.49 -7.07
N VAL A 276 15.71 18.91 -5.95
CA VAL A 276 15.62 17.45 -5.80
C VAL A 276 14.61 16.85 -6.77
N PHE A 277 13.44 17.47 -6.92
CA PHE A 277 12.42 17.03 -7.87
C PHE A 277 12.93 17.09 -9.31
N ASP A 278 13.49 18.23 -9.73
CA ASP A 278 13.98 18.43 -11.09
C ASP A 278 15.19 17.53 -11.41
N SER A 279 15.98 17.13 -10.41
CA SER A 279 17.09 16.18 -10.61
C SER A 279 16.66 14.75 -10.94
N ARG A 280 15.38 14.40 -10.72
CA ARG A 280 14.85 13.06 -10.91
C ARG A 280 14.30 12.84 -12.33
N PRO A 281 14.34 11.61 -12.85
CA PRO A 281 13.54 11.23 -14.02
C PRO A 281 12.03 11.39 -13.77
N ASP A 282 11.25 11.62 -14.83
CA ASP A 282 9.80 11.87 -14.76
C ASP A 282 9.04 10.81 -13.95
N ALA A 283 9.27 9.53 -14.21
CA ALA A 283 8.60 8.44 -13.50
C ALA A 283 8.87 8.48 -11.98
N VAL A 284 10.09 8.86 -11.59
CA VAL A 284 10.50 8.98 -10.19
C VAL A 284 9.88 10.24 -9.56
N ARG A 285 9.80 11.35 -10.29
CA ARG A 285 9.07 12.57 -9.90
C ARG A 285 7.61 12.24 -9.60
N GLN A 286 6.92 11.57 -10.52
CA GLN A 286 5.52 11.20 -10.40
C GLN A 286 5.29 10.26 -9.20
N TYR A 287 6.11 9.22 -9.08
CA TYR A 287 6.02 8.26 -7.99
C TYR A 287 6.31 8.86 -6.62
N SER A 288 7.21 9.85 -6.54
CA SER A 288 7.52 10.55 -5.29
C SER A 288 6.30 11.24 -4.67
N LEU A 289 5.29 11.58 -5.47
CA LEU A 289 4.07 12.23 -5.00
C LEU A 289 3.15 11.30 -4.18
N PHE A 290 3.11 10.01 -4.50
CA PHE A 290 2.14 9.09 -3.92
C PHE A 290 2.74 7.83 -3.27
N SER A 291 4.03 7.57 -3.42
CA SER A 291 4.69 6.35 -2.91
C SER A 291 4.57 6.14 -1.40
N HIS A 292 4.38 7.21 -0.63
CA HIS A 292 4.21 7.13 0.82
C HIS A 292 2.77 6.95 1.28
N ARG A 293 1.81 6.91 0.34
CA ARG A 293 0.40 6.61 0.63
C ARG A 293 0.10 5.12 0.66
N PHE A 294 1.08 4.30 0.31
CA PHE A 294 0.93 2.85 0.41
C PHE A 294 0.70 2.45 1.86
N THR A 295 -0.12 1.42 2.04
CA THR A 295 -0.39 0.88 3.37
C THR A 295 0.91 0.47 4.04
N TRP A 296 0.94 0.50 5.38
CA TRP A 296 2.11 0.14 6.19
C TRP A 296 2.62 -1.29 5.93
N MET A 297 1.83 -2.14 5.24
CA MET A 297 2.21 -3.49 4.83
C MET A 297 3.13 -3.50 3.59
N ALA A 298 3.24 -2.37 2.90
CA ALA A 298 4.13 -2.15 1.77
C ALA A 298 5.17 -1.04 2.03
N PRO A 299 5.89 -1.03 3.18
CA PRO A 299 6.90 -0.01 3.43
C PRO A 299 8.06 -0.17 2.44
N HIS A 300 8.19 -1.32 1.78
CA HIS A 300 9.26 -1.61 0.82
C HIS A 300 9.12 -0.96 -0.55
N SER A 301 8.03 -0.24 -0.79
CA SER A 301 7.84 0.50 -2.04
C SER A 301 7.90 2.01 -1.83
N ARG A 302 8.24 2.48 -0.63
CA ARG A 302 8.36 3.90 -0.35
C ARG A 302 9.64 4.46 -0.98
N LEU A 303 9.49 5.54 -1.73
CA LEU A 303 10.63 6.32 -2.20
C LEU A 303 11.13 7.22 -1.06
N SER A 304 12.44 7.20 -0.83
CA SER A 304 13.11 8.08 0.12
C SER A 304 14.41 8.59 -0.48
N ARG A 305 14.98 9.65 0.10
CA ARG A 305 16.30 10.17 -0.31
C ARG A 305 17.20 10.22 0.91
N VAL A 306 18.37 9.60 0.81
CA VAL A 306 19.38 9.51 1.87
C VAL A 306 20.72 9.85 1.23
N ASP A 307 21.44 10.82 1.80
CA ASP A 307 22.73 11.29 1.30
C ASP A 307 22.72 11.69 -0.18
N GLY A 308 21.63 12.34 -0.61
CA GLY A 308 21.47 12.77 -1.99
C GLY A 308 21.11 11.65 -2.98
N GLN A 309 21.02 10.40 -2.55
CA GLN A 309 20.67 9.25 -3.39
C GLN A 309 19.22 8.81 -3.13
N ASP A 310 18.46 8.55 -4.20
CA ASP A 310 17.13 7.99 -4.10
C ASP A 310 17.19 6.50 -3.74
N ARG A 311 16.33 6.08 -2.82
CA ARG A 311 16.24 4.71 -2.34
C ARG A 311 14.79 4.22 -2.35
N LEU A 312 14.59 2.97 -2.74
CA LEU A 312 13.29 2.31 -2.70
C LEU A 312 13.29 1.23 -1.62
N GLY A 313 12.35 1.32 -0.68
CA GLY A 313 12.29 0.37 0.43
C GLY A 313 11.84 0.99 1.75
N PRO A 314 11.70 0.16 2.81
CA PRO A 314 11.57 0.68 4.16
C PRO A 314 12.89 1.36 4.51
N PRO A 315 12.92 2.40 5.36
CA PRO A 315 14.15 3.12 5.69
C PRO A 315 15.36 2.22 6.05
N MET A 316 15.13 1.10 6.73
CA MET A 316 16.19 0.15 7.12
C MET A 316 16.66 -0.80 6.02
N ARG A 317 15.82 -1.03 5.01
CA ARG A 317 16.10 -1.91 3.86
C ARG A 317 15.90 -1.14 2.56
N ALA A 318 16.17 0.17 2.62
CA ALA A 318 15.99 1.06 1.49
C ALA A 318 17.17 0.83 0.57
N HIS A 319 16.88 0.31 -0.61
CA HIS A 319 17.89 -0.07 -1.57
C HIS A 319 18.26 1.17 -2.39
N PRO A 320 19.56 1.50 -2.50
CA PRO A 320 19.99 2.57 -3.37
C PRO A 320 19.60 2.24 -4.81
N MET A 321 19.02 3.23 -5.48
CA MET A 321 18.69 3.14 -6.90
C MET A 321 19.73 3.88 -7.73
N THR A 322 20.04 3.29 -8.88
CA THR A 322 20.85 3.91 -9.92
C THR A 322 20.02 3.92 -11.20
N PHE A 323 19.76 5.11 -11.72
CA PHE A 323 19.07 5.29 -13.00
C PHE A 323 20.11 5.19 -14.12
N LEU A 324 20.00 4.15 -14.93
CA LEU A 324 20.99 3.86 -15.97
C LEU A 324 20.71 4.73 -17.20
N THR A 325 21.78 5.26 -17.76
CA THR A 325 21.84 5.93 -19.06
C THR A 325 22.27 4.91 -20.13
N PRO A 326 22.16 5.23 -21.44
CA PRO A 326 22.65 4.33 -22.49
C PRO A 326 24.13 3.94 -22.29
N ASP A 327 24.96 4.86 -21.79
CA ASP A 327 26.40 4.63 -21.58
C ASP A 327 26.73 3.81 -20.33
N THR A 328 25.82 3.77 -19.36
CA THR A 328 26.01 3.04 -18.08
C THR A 328 25.24 1.72 -18.03
N LEU A 329 24.43 1.43 -19.06
CA LEU A 329 23.71 0.18 -19.19
C LEU A 329 24.70 -0.95 -19.49
N PRO A 330 24.80 -1.99 -18.64
CA PRO A 330 25.74 -3.08 -18.87
C PRO A 330 25.44 -3.82 -20.18
N ALA A 331 26.45 -3.94 -21.07
CA ALA A 331 26.32 -4.62 -22.35
C ALA A 331 25.91 -6.10 -22.23
N SER A 332 26.14 -6.70 -21.05
CA SER A 332 25.77 -8.08 -20.74
C SER A 332 24.29 -8.28 -20.46
N ILE A 333 23.47 -7.23 -20.44
CA ILE A 333 22.06 -7.32 -20.10
C ILE A 333 21.24 -7.31 -21.39
N PRO A 334 20.77 -8.48 -21.87
CA PRO A 334 19.96 -8.62 -23.08
C PRO A 334 18.50 -8.24 -22.81
N LEU A 335 18.29 -7.10 -22.15
CA LEU A 335 16.95 -6.58 -21.98
C LEU A 335 16.54 -5.98 -23.33
N ALA A 336 15.33 -6.32 -23.76
CA ALA A 336 14.73 -5.70 -24.94
C ALA A 336 14.18 -4.33 -24.50
N ILE A 337 15.09 -3.39 -24.25
CA ILE A 337 14.76 -2.07 -23.71
C ILE A 337 14.63 -1.09 -24.87
N ASP A 338 13.42 -0.62 -25.11
CA ASP A 338 13.24 0.70 -25.72
C ASP A 338 13.63 1.73 -24.66
N PHE A 339 14.88 2.23 -24.73
CA PHE A 339 15.40 3.16 -23.73
C PHE A 339 14.49 4.39 -23.63
N ASN A 340 13.94 4.62 -22.45
CA ASN A 340 13.05 5.75 -22.16
C ASN A 340 13.65 6.61 -21.06
N ALA A 341 14.21 7.76 -21.39
CA ALA A 341 14.81 8.67 -20.42
C ALA A 341 13.83 9.15 -19.32
N SER A 342 12.53 9.23 -19.64
CA SER A 342 11.49 9.60 -18.65
C SER A 342 11.22 8.48 -17.63
N ASP A 343 11.54 7.23 -17.95
CA ASP A 343 11.34 6.05 -17.11
C ASP A 343 12.51 5.08 -17.30
N PRO A 344 13.73 5.49 -16.88
CA PRO A 344 14.96 4.85 -17.30
C PRO A 344 15.11 3.46 -16.67
N PRO A 345 15.91 2.58 -17.29
CA PRO A 345 16.30 1.33 -16.66
C PRO A 345 16.90 1.60 -15.29
N THR A 346 16.47 0.83 -14.31
CA THR A 346 16.82 1.11 -12.90
C THR A 346 17.51 -0.10 -12.31
N GLN A 347 18.74 0.12 -11.85
CA GLN A 347 19.47 -0.84 -11.05
C GLN A 347 19.18 -0.61 -9.57
N CYS A 348 18.94 -1.70 -8.86
CA CYS A 348 18.69 -1.72 -7.43
C CYS A 348 19.60 -2.76 -6.78
N VAL A 349 20.42 -2.30 -5.83
CA VAL A 349 21.32 -3.16 -5.08
C VAL A 349 20.59 -3.65 -3.84
N CYS A 350 20.24 -4.94 -3.80
CA CYS A 350 19.53 -5.49 -2.67
C CYS A 350 20.47 -5.76 -1.49
N VAL A 351 20.60 -4.77 -0.61
CA VAL A 351 21.36 -4.85 0.64
C VAL A 351 20.69 -5.83 1.58
N GLY A 352 21.33 -6.99 1.78
CA GLY A 352 20.87 -8.03 2.72
C GLY A 352 20.15 -9.21 2.08
N CYS A 353 19.96 -9.26 0.75
CA CYS A 353 19.74 -10.56 0.13
C CYS A 353 21.07 -11.33 0.22
N ASN A 354 21.07 -12.50 0.86
CA ASN A 354 22.23 -13.41 0.90
C ASN A 354 22.75 -13.78 -0.50
N LEU A 355 21.97 -13.47 -1.54
CA LEU A 355 22.24 -13.74 -2.94
C LEU A 355 23.05 -12.63 -3.64
N GLY A 356 23.30 -11.47 -3.00
CA GLY A 356 24.08 -10.38 -3.64
C GLY A 356 23.47 -9.91 -4.97
N CYS A 357 22.14 -9.94 -5.03
CA CYS A 357 21.34 -9.74 -6.21
C CYS A 357 21.36 -8.27 -6.65
N ASN A 358 21.87 -8.02 -7.87
CA ASN A 358 21.92 -6.71 -8.50
C ASN A 358 20.86 -6.66 -9.57
N LEU A 359 19.69 -6.20 -9.19
CA LEU A 359 18.51 -6.29 -10.01
C LEU A 359 18.43 -5.09 -10.95
N VAL A 360 18.41 -5.32 -12.26
CA VAL A 360 18.22 -4.29 -13.28
C VAL A 360 16.87 -4.49 -13.93
N ALA A 361 15.95 -3.56 -13.68
CA ALA A 361 14.66 -3.53 -14.35
C ALA A 361 14.76 -2.70 -15.64
N ALA A 362 13.97 -3.08 -16.66
CA ALA A 362 13.89 -2.36 -17.92
C ALA A 362 13.42 -0.90 -17.76
N SER A 363 12.71 -0.58 -16.67
CA SER A 363 12.30 0.76 -16.30
C SER A 363 12.16 0.92 -14.78
N PHE A 364 12.12 2.17 -14.29
CA PHE A 364 11.87 2.45 -12.88
C PHE A 364 10.48 1.96 -12.46
N THR A 365 9.46 2.18 -13.28
CA THR A 365 8.10 1.73 -12.96
C THR A 365 8.00 0.19 -12.92
N ASP A 366 8.75 -0.52 -13.75
CA ASP A 366 8.82 -2.00 -13.71
C ASP A 366 9.49 -2.50 -12.41
N HIS A 367 10.53 -1.80 -11.95
CA HIS A 367 11.15 -2.08 -10.67
C HIS A 367 10.17 -1.91 -9.50
N VAL A 368 9.36 -0.85 -9.54
CA VAL A 368 8.30 -0.60 -8.57
C VAL A 368 7.27 -1.73 -8.59
N VAL A 369 6.77 -2.11 -9.77
CA VAL A 369 5.77 -3.19 -9.89
C VAL A 369 6.32 -4.50 -9.33
N LEU A 370 7.57 -4.86 -9.66
CA LEU A 370 8.18 -6.08 -9.15
C LEU A 370 8.33 -6.03 -7.62
N SER A 371 8.76 -4.89 -7.07
CA SER A 371 8.89 -4.68 -5.62
C SER A 371 7.55 -4.83 -4.90
N LEU A 372 6.49 -4.19 -5.42
CA LEU A 372 5.13 -4.35 -4.93
C LEU A 372 4.65 -5.79 -5.03
N SER A 373 5.14 -6.52 -6.04
CA SER A 373 4.71 -7.88 -6.29
C SER A 373 5.24 -8.86 -5.26
N HIS A 374 6.52 -8.78 -4.94
CA HIS A 374 7.10 -9.55 -3.84
C HIS A 374 6.45 -9.24 -2.50
N LEU A 375 6.01 -8.00 -2.29
CA LEU A 375 5.31 -7.61 -1.07
C LEU A 375 3.93 -8.22 -0.94
N ALA A 376 3.15 -8.22 -2.02
CA ALA A 376 1.84 -8.86 -2.02
C ALA A 376 1.95 -10.34 -1.62
N SER A 377 2.97 -11.04 -2.12
CA SER A 377 3.23 -12.45 -1.76
C SER A 377 3.71 -12.61 -0.31
N ALA A 378 4.48 -11.65 0.23
CA ALA A 378 5.05 -11.72 1.58
C ALA A 378 4.09 -11.26 2.69
N ALA A 379 3.10 -10.43 2.38
CA ALA A 379 2.24 -9.75 3.36
C ALA A 379 1.34 -10.70 4.19
N SER A 380 1.44 -12.02 4.03
CA SER A 380 0.70 -13.02 4.81
C SER A 380 -0.83 -12.87 4.74
N ASP A 381 -1.34 -12.07 3.79
CA ASP A 381 -2.75 -12.13 3.45
C ASP A 381 -2.94 -13.45 2.69
N PRO A 382 -3.63 -14.44 3.27
CA PRO A 382 -3.80 -15.74 2.63
C PRO A 382 -4.53 -15.66 1.29
N SER A 383 -5.16 -14.51 0.98
CA SER A 383 -5.78 -14.26 -0.33
C SER A 383 -4.79 -13.88 -1.44
N LEU A 384 -3.55 -13.52 -1.11
CA LEU A 384 -2.50 -13.12 -2.08
C LEU A 384 -1.40 -14.16 -2.24
N LEU A 385 -1.62 -15.37 -1.72
CA LEU A 385 -0.66 -16.45 -1.89
C LEU A 385 -0.56 -16.79 -3.37
N PRO A 386 0.66 -16.90 -3.93
CA PRO A 386 0.81 -17.37 -5.27
C PRO A 386 0.31 -18.80 -5.40
N TYR A 387 -0.36 -19.08 -6.51
CA TYR A 387 -0.85 -20.40 -6.85
C TYR A 387 -0.06 -20.94 -8.04
N ASP A 388 0.10 -22.27 -8.06
CA ASP A 388 0.64 -22.94 -9.22
C ASP A 388 -0.40 -22.83 -10.36
N ALA A 389 0.04 -22.41 -11.54
CA ALA A 389 -0.83 -22.28 -12.70
C ALA A 389 -1.50 -23.62 -13.10
N THR A 390 -0.92 -24.75 -12.70
CA THR A 390 -1.50 -26.11 -12.89
C THR A 390 -2.85 -26.31 -12.23
N ASP A 391 -3.18 -25.51 -11.22
CA ASP A 391 -4.49 -25.58 -10.59
C ASP A 391 -5.56 -24.73 -11.32
N VAL A 392 -5.16 -23.91 -12.30
CA VAL A 392 -6.04 -22.93 -12.97
C VAL A 392 -6.21 -23.23 -14.46
N ILE A 393 -5.13 -23.55 -15.17
CA ILE A 393 -5.14 -23.82 -16.61
C ILE A 393 -4.35 -25.09 -16.97
N PRO A 394 -4.71 -25.80 -18.06
CA PRO A 394 -3.99 -26.99 -18.52
C PRO A 394 -2.48 -26.75 -18.74
N VAL A 395 -1.65 -27.77 -18.51
CA VAL A 395 -0.18 -27.68 -18.64
C VAL A 395 0.25 -27.20 -20.04
N ALA A 396 -0.42 -27.65 -21.10
CA ALA A 396 -0.14 -27.20 -22.47
C ALA A 396 -0.37 -25.68 -22.65
N ASP A 397 -1.37 -25.13 -21.97
CA ASP A 397 -1.70 -23.70 -22.01
C ASP A 397 -0.70 -22.87 -21.22
N GLN A 398 -0.20 -23.42 -20.11
CA GLN A 398 0.88 -22.80 -19.37
C GLN A 398 2.15 -22.72 -20.21
N GLN A 399 2.51 -23.79 -20.93
CA GLN A 399 3.70 -23.77 -21.77
C GLN A 399 3.55 -22.73 -22.90
N ARG A 400 2.38 -22.68 -23.55
CA ARG A 400 2.07 -21.63 -24.55
C ARG A 400 2.20 -20.22 -23.97
N LEU A 401 1.67 -19.99 -22.76
CA LEU A 401 1.76 -18.71 -22.09
C LEU A 401 3.21 -18.36 -21.70
N LYS A 402 3.97 -19.33 -21.17
CA LYS A 402 5.39 -19.21 -20.85
C LYS A 402 6.20 -18.82 -22.08
N ASP A 403 6.04 -19.56 -23.17
CA ASP A 403 6.78 -19.32 -24.42
C ASP A 403 6.45 -17.93 -24.98
N SER A 404 5.17 -17.55 -24.96
CA SER A 404 4.73 -16.25 -25.46
C SER A 404 5.27 -15.07 -24.63
N ILE A 405 5.22 -15.15 -23.30
CA ILE A 405 5.79 -14.12 -22.42
C ILE A 405 7.33 -14.13 -22.53
N GLY A 406 7.94 -15.32 -22.61
CA GLY A 406 9.38 -15.53 -22.76
C GLY A 406 9.94 -14.89 -24.03
N GLN A 407 9.20 -14.96 -25.14
CA GLN A 407 9.57 -14.36 -26.43
C GLN A 407 9.20 -12.87 -26.54
N ALA A 408 8.35 -12.35 -25.65
CA ALA A 408 7.94 -10.95 -25.69
C ALA A 408 9.12 -9.98 -25.53
N GLY A 409 9.38 -9.16 -26.55
CA GLY A 409 10.49 -8.20 -26.57
C GLY A 409 10.11 -6.76 -26.25
N ARG A 410 8.87 -6.48 -25.82
CA ARG A 410 8.37 -5.10 -25.61
C ARG A 410 7.71 -4.95 -24.26
N ALA A 411 7.70 -3.72 -23.74
CA ALA A 411 7.02 -3.35 -22.49
C ALA A 411 5.49 -3.59 -22.51
N ILE A 412 4.90 -3.75 -23.71
CA ILE A 412 3.49 -4.12 -23.90
C ILE A 412 3.46 -5.45 -24.63
N TRP A 413 2.83 -6.44 -24.01
CA TRP A 413 2.56 -7.76 -24.59
C TRP A 413 1.05 -7.91 -24.78
N ARG A 414 0.60 -7.86 -26.04
CA ARG A 414 -0.83 -8.01 -26.42
C ARG A 414 -1.78 -7.08 -25.67
N GLY A 415 -1.36 -5.83 -25.44
CA GLY A 415 -2.12 -4.84 -24.68
C GLY A 415 -2.03 -4.98 -23.16
N HIS A 416 -1.35 -6.02 -22.65
CA HIS A 416 -1.01 -6.18 -21.25
C HIS A 416 0.37 -5.59 -20.96
N ARG A 417 0.58 -5.13 -19.73
CA ARG A 417 1.87 -4.59 -19.31
C ARG A 417 2.83 -5.75 -19.03
N LEU A 418 4.02 -5.69 -19.63
CA LEU A 418 5.11 -6.62 -19.38
C LEU A 418 6.18 -5.92 -18.53
N VAL A 419 6.58 -6.59 -17.46
CA VAL A 419 7.67 -6.23 -16.56
C VAL A 419 8.82 -7.17 -16.85
N ASP A 420 10.00 -6.63 -17.12
CA ASP A 420 11.18 -7.40 -17.49
C ASP A 420 12.38 -6.96 -16.65
N VAL A 421 13.00 -7.93 -16.00
CA VAL A 421 14.03 -7.69 -15.00
C VAL A 421 15.13 -8.73 -15.15
N CYS A 422 16.38 -8.27 -15.09
CA CYS A 422 17.56 -9.10 -15.17
C CYS A 422 18.39 -8.96 -13.90
N ASP A 423 18.84 -10.07 -13.34
CA ASP A 423 19.90 -10.07 -12.33
C ASP A 423 21.24 -9.91 -13.04
N SER A 424 21.89 -8.76 -12.86
CA SER A 424 23.20 -8.49 -13.45
C SER A 424 24.33 -9.29 -12.77
N GLY A 425 24.01 -10.06 -11.72
CA GLY A 425 24.94 -10.92 -10.97
C GLY A 425 25.10 -12.33 -11.54
N ARG A 426 25.00 -13.35 -10.68
CA ARG A 426 25.34 -14.77 -10.95
C ARG A 426 24.44 -15.39 -12.03
N GLY A 427 24.82 -15.20 -13.29
CA GLY A 427 24.29 -15.94 -14.43
C GLY A 427 23.17 -15.25 -15.21
N GLY A 428 23.01 -13.93 -15.08
CA GLY A 428 22.11 -13.16 -15.97
C GLY A 428 20.65 -13.62 -15.89
N ARG A 429 20.19 -14.05 -14.71
CA ARG A 429 18.84 -14.60 -14.57
C ARG A 429 17.82 -13.54 -14.93
N ARG A 430 16.97 -13.84 -15.91
CA ARG A 430 15.89 -12.98 -16.34
C ARG A 430 14.58 -13.44 -15.72
N ALA A 431 13.84 -12.51 -15.14
CA ALA A 431 12.47 -12.71 -14.69
C ALA A 431 11.56 -11.82 -15.52
N LYS A 432 10.44 -12.38 -15.97
CA LYS A 432 9.40 -11.64 -16.68
C LYS A 432 8.10 -11.77 -15.94
N MET A 433 7.29 -10.73 -15.98
CA MET A 433 5.98 -10.74 -15.37
C MET A 433 4.98 -9.98 -16.23
N ALA A 434 3.86 -10.60 -16.56
CA ALA A 434 2.76 -9.97 -17.26
C ALA A 434 1.66 -9.58 -16.27
N ILE A 435 1.17 -8.34 -16.35
CA ILE A 435 -0.01 -7.88 -15.61
C ILE A 435 -1.22 -8.04 -16.52
N LEU A 436 -1.98 -9.10 -16.31
CA LEU A 436 -3.12 -9.45 -17.15
C LEU A 436 -4.35 -8.61 -16.82
N CYS A 437 -4.56 -8.30 -15.55
CA CYS A 437 -5.68 -7.49 -15.04
C CYS A 437 -5.20 -6.59 -13.89
N GLY A 438 -5.84 -5.43 -13.70
CA GLY A 438 -5.62 -4.53 -12.58
C GLY A 438 -5.04 -3.17 -12.97
N CYS A 439 -4.67 -2.96 -14.23
CA CYS A 439 -4.08 -1.71 -14.72
C CYS A 439 -5.10 -0.68 -15.23
N LYS A 440 -6.39 -0.99 -15.23
CA LYS A 440 -7.46 -0.12 -15.74
C LYS A 440 -8.38 0.36 -14.63
N ALA A 441 -9.08 1.46 -14.88
CA ALA A 441 -10.06 2.04 -13.97
C ALA A 441 -11.24 1.10 -13.67
N THR A 442 -11.64 0.31 -14.66
CA THR A 442 -12.74 -0.66 -14.61
C THR A 442 -12.36 -1.93 -13.88
N ASP A 443 -11.07 -2.18 -13.66
CA ASP A 443 -10.62 -3.39 -12.99
C ASP A 443 -10.92 -3.27 -11.48
N GLU A 444 -11.40 -4.36 -10.90
CA GLU A 444 -11.74 -4.45 -9.48
C GLU A 444 -10.73 -5.27 -8.67
N PHE A 445 -9.89 -6.04 -9.37
CA PHE A 445 -8.87 -6.94 -8.85
C PHE A 445 -7.67 -6.91 -9.79
N ALA A 446 -6.55 -7.51 -9.39
CA ALA A 446 -5.35 -7.62 -10.19
C ALA A 446 -5.02 -9.10 -10.42
N VAL A 447 -4.53 -9.40 -11.62
CA VAL A 447 -3.98 -10.71 -11.98
C VAL A 447 -2.63 -10.48 -12.62
N ARG A 448 -1.65 -11.23 -12.14
CA ARG A 448 -0.32 -11.23 -12.73
C ARG A 448 0.18 -12.66 -12.89
N VAL A 449 1.06 -12.81 -13.87
CA VAL A 449 1.72 -14.07 -14.19
C VAL A 449 3.21 -13.81 -14.23
N ALA A 450 3.98 -14.52 -13.41
CA ALA A 450 5.42 -14.38 -13.34
C ALA A 450 6.12 -15.63 -13.87
N LEU A 451 7.22 -15.40 -14.60
CA LEU A 451 8.19 -16.39 -15.05
C LEU A 451 9.46 -16.21 -14.24
N GLY A 452 9.80 -17.21 -13.44
CA GLY A 452 11.07 -17.25 -12.72
C GLY A 452 12.25 -17.50 -13.65
N GLY A 453 13.40 -16.93 -13.33
CA GLY A 453 14.65 -17.22 -14.03
C GLY A 453 15.13 -18.65 -13.75
N SER A 454 15.69 -19.28 -14.80
CA SER A 454 16.26 -20.63 -14.80
C SER A 454 16.98 -21.04 -13.51
N GLY A 455 16.65 -22.24 -13.01
CA GLY A 455 17.43 -22.97 -12.01
C GLY A 455 16.66 -23.58 -10.82
N MET A 456 15.42 -23.15 -10.58
CA MET A 456 14.52 -23.77 -9.57
C MET A 456 13.05 -23.32 -9.70
N TRP A 457 12.78 -22.27 -10.47
CA TRP A 457 11.46 -21.64 -10.61
C TRP A 457 11.00 -21.57 -12.06
N ASP A 458 11.13 -22.67 -12.81
CA ASP A 458 10.51 -22.78 -14.15
C ASP A 458 8.98 -22.95 -14.06
N VAL A 459 8.40 -22.61 -12.91
CA VAL A 459 6.96 -22.69 -12.64
C VAL A 459 6.35 -21.35 -13.02
N LEU A 460 5.23 -21.42 -13.75
CA LEU A 460 4.42 -20.26 -14.04
C LEU A 460 3.67 -19.88 -12.76
N GLU A 461 4.06 -18.77 -12.14
CA GLU A 461 3.43 -18.32 -10.89
C GLU A 461 2.26 -17.39 -11.22
N VAL A 462 1.05 -17.73 -10.76
CA VAL A 462 -0.12 -16.87 -10.87
C VAL A 462 -0.39 -16.23 -9.52
N SER A 463 -0.53 -14.92 -9.48
CA SER A 463 -1.04 -14.20 -8.31
C SER A 463 -2.28 -13.41 -8.66
N THR A 464 -3.28 -13.44 -7.78
CA THR A 464 -4.53 -12.69 -7.95
C THR A 464 -4.94 -12.02 -6.65
N THR A 465 -5.66 -10.90 -6.75
CA THR A 465 -6.35 -10.25 -5.62
C THR A 465 -7.86 -10.48 -5.64
N GLU A 466 -8.33 -11.37 -6.54
CA GLU A 466 -9.70 -11.83 -6.52
C GLU A 466 -10.05 -12.44 -5.16
N ARG A 467 -11.25 -12.13 -4.65
CA ARG A 467 -11.72 -12.72 -3.41
C ARG A 467 -12.02 -14.21 -3.61
N VAL A 468 -11.49 -15.05 -2.72
CA VAL A 468 -11.73 -16.50 -2.71
C VAL A 468 -13.22 -16.81 -2.63
N VAL A 469 -13.71 -17.62 -3.57
CA VAL A 469 -15.05 -18.22 -3.54
C VAL A 469 -14.97 -19.57 -2.82
N TRP A 470 -15.47 -19.63 -1.59
CA TRP A 470 -15.33 -20.80 -0.71
C TRP A 470 -16.07 -22.08 -1.17
N ALA A 471 -16.99 -21.97 -2.13
CA ALA A 471 -17.76 -23.10 -2.62
C ALA A 471 -16.97 -24.00 -3.60
N GLY A 472 -15.83 -23.53 -4.14
CA GLY A 472 -15.04 -24.25 -5.13
C GLY A 472 -14.08 -25.27 -4.52
N LYS A 473 -13.99 -26.45 -5.15
CA LYS A 473 -12.99 -27.48 -4.85
C LYS A 473 -11.65 -27.19 -5.52
N GLY A 474 -11.65 -26.66 -6.75
CA GLY A 474 -10.44 -26.32 -7.52
C GLY A 474 -9.96 -24.87 -7.32
N VAL A 475 -8.74 -24.51 -7.76
CA VAL A 475 -8.30 -23.10 -7.76
C VAL A 475 -9.10 -22.29 -8.78
N ALA A 476 -9.36 -22.83 -9.98
CA ALA A 476 -10.24 -22.17 -10.95
C ALA A 476 -11.65 -21.87 -10.40
N GLU A 477 -12.25 -22.79 -9.64
CA GLU A 477 -13.56 -22.56 -9.00
C GLU A 477 -13.50 -21.58 -7.83
N ARG A 478 -12.35 -21.50 -7.14
CA ARG A 478 -12.11 -20.54 -6.06
C ARG A 478 -11.82 -19.13 -6.57
N PHE A 479 -11.32 -19.00 -7.80
CA PHE A 479 -10.96 -17.74 -8.46
C PHE A 479 -11.47 -17.70 -9.92
N PRO A 480 -12.79 -17.74 -10.13
CA PRO A 480 -13.38 -17.89 -11.45
C PRO A 480 -13.05 -16.72 -12.40
N ARG A 481 -12.91 -15.48 -11.88
CA ARG A 481 -12.56 -14.33 -12.73
C ARG A 481 -11.11 -14.40 -13.18
N THR A 482 -10.22 -14.86 -12.31
CA THR A 482 -8.80 -15.08 -12.62
C THR A 482 -8.64 -16.17 -13.68
N ALA A 483 -9.37 -17.28 -13.53
CA ALA A 483 -9.40 -18.35 -14.52
C ALA A 483 -9.89 -17.84 -15.88
N ALA A 484 -10.99 -17.08 -15.91
CA ALA A 484 -11.51 -16.47 -17.14
C ALA A 484 -10.47 -15.57 -17.83
N VAL A 485 -9.81 -14.66 -17.08
CA VAL A 485 -8.75 -13.79 -17.64
C VAL A 485 -7.61 -14.61 -18.25
N LEU A 486 -7.21 -15.72 -17.61
CA LEU A 486 -6.14 -16.58 -18.14
C LEU A 486 -6.58 -17.33 -19.40
N ILE A 487 -7.80 -17.86 -19.42
CA ILE A 487 -8.37 -18.56 -20.57
C ILE A 487 -8.47 -17.61 -21.76
N ASP A 488 -9.05 -16.42 -21.58
CA ASP A 488 -9.18 -15.40 -22.64
C ASP A 488 -7.82 -15.06 -23.25
N VAL A 489 -6.79 -14.91 -22.41
CA VAL A 489 -5.43 -14.62 -22.86
C VAL A 489 -4.86 -15.79 -23.67
N VAL A 490 -5.01 -17.03 -23.20
CA VAL A 490 -4.51 -18.24 -23.89
C VAL A 490 -5.26 -18.49 -25.20
N GLU A 491 -6.56 -18.28 -25.24
CA GLU A 491 -7.36 -18.39 -26.47
C GLU A 491 -6.89 -17.35 -27.50
N ALA A 492 -6.66 -16.11 -27.08
CA ALA A 492 -6.09 -15.08 -27.94
C ALA A 492 -4.69 -15.46 -28.46
N LEU A 493 -3.87 -16.21 -27.71
CA LEU A 493 -2.59 -16.74 -28.19
C LEU A 493 -2.76 -17.76 -29.32
N SER A 494 -3.84 -18.54 -29.29
CA SER A 494 -4.08 -19.64 -30.24
C SER A 494 -4.52 -19.15 -31.62
N VAL A 495 -5.11 -17.95 -31.71
CA VAL A 495 -5.59 -17.37 -32.98
C VAL A 495 -4.45 -16.80 -33.85
N CYS A 496 -3.25 -16.62 -33.28
CA CYS A 496 -2.13 -15.98 -33.97
C CYS A 496 -1.05 -16.95 -34.48
N VAL A 497 -1.28 -18.26 -34.36
CA VAL A 497 -0.43 -19.32 -34.92
C VAL A 497 -1.13 -19.86 -36.15
#